data_AF-A0A268R2V0-F1
#
_entry.id   AF-A0A268R2V0-F1
#
_cell.length_a   1.000
_cell.length_b   1.000
_cell.length_c   1.000
_cell.angle_alpha   90.00
_cell.angle_beta   90.00
_cell.angle_gamma   90.00
#
_symmetry.space_group_name_H-M   'P 1'
#
loop_
_entity.id
_entity.type
_entity.pdbx_description
1 polymer ?
#
loop_
_entity_poly.entity_id
_entity_poly.type
_entity_poly.pdbx_seq_one_letter_code
_entity_poly.pdbx_strand_id
1 'polypeptide(L)' 'EEVARRARSHRKAGRTISFGLGYSQDEFGGGFYRSRTVDQPTNITMDLYRVCLELFDENYEGKTVRQISISLGNITDDCE' A
#
# COMPACT_ATOMS: atom_id res chain seq x y z
N GLU A 1 -0.97 -7.59 5.31
CA GLU A 1 -2.21 -8.40 5.40
C GLU A 1 -3.37 -7.66 6.07
N GLU A 2 -3.15 -7.01 7.22
CA GLU A 2 -4.17 -6.31 8.02
C GLU A 2 -5.14 -5.40 7.22
N VAL A 3 -4.65 -4.62 6.26
CA VAL A 3 -5.46 -3.67 5.46
C VAL A 3 -6.54 -4.38 4.63
N ALA A 4 -6.14 -5.41 3.90
CA ALA A 4 -7.03 -6.25 3.09
C ALA A 4 -8.08 -6.98 3.95
N ARG A 5 -7.64 -7.49 5.11
CA ARG A 5 -8.54 -8.14 6.08
C ARG A 5 -9.60 -7.17 6.61
N ARG A 6 -9.21 -5.95 7.01
CA ARG A 6 -10.15 -4.94 7.51
C ARG A 6 -11.16 -4.52 6.43
N ALA A 7 -10.71 -4.31 5.21
CA ALA A 7 -11.60 -3.99 4.09
C ALA A 7 -12.66 -5.09 3.87
N ARG A 8 -12.24 -6.36 3.83
CA ARG A 8 -13.16 -7.52 3.74
C ARG A 8 -14.14 -7.60 4.90
N SER A 9 -13.69 -7.41 6.15
CA SER A 9 -14.57 -7.42 7.31
C SER A 9 -15.68 -6.36 7.25
N HIS A 10 -15.44 -5.26 6.52
CA HIS A 10 -16.41 -4.20 6.31
C HIS A 10 -17.20 -4.33 4.99
N ARG A 11 -17.02 -5.43 4.23
CA ARG A 11 -17.54 -5.62 2.86
C ARG A 11 -17.20 -4.44 1.97
N LYS A 12 -15.92 -4.04 2.01
CA LYS A 12 -15.38 -2.95 1.23
C LYS A 12 -14.21 -3.43 0.39
N ALA A 13 -14.05 -2.80 -0.77
CA ALA A 13 -12.89 -2.93 -1.64
C ALA A 13 -12.36 -1.54 -2.00
N GLY A 14 -11.08 -1.42 -2.33
CA GLY A 14 -10.47 -0.13 -2.64
C GLY A 14 -9.75 -0.15 -3.97
N ARG A 15 -9.70 1.01 -4.62
CA ARG A 15 -9.02 1.14 -5.92
C ARG A 15 -7.65 1.77 -5.81
N THR A 16 -7.42 2.60 -4.79
CA THR A 16 -6.15 3.31 -4.65
C THR A 16 -5.36 2.70 -3.52
N ILE A 17 -4.24 2.06 -3.86
CA ILE A 17 -3.29 1.52 -2.89
C ILE A 17 -2.20 2.56 -2.70
N SER A 18 -1.99 2.99 -1.46
CA SER A 18 -0.88 3.87 -1.12
C SER A 18 0.15 3.11 -0.29
N PHE A 19 1.41 3.22 -0.70
CA PHE A 19 2.56 2.61 -0.08
C PHE A 19 3.58 3.68 0.29
N GLY A 20 4.08 3.62 1.52
CA GLY A 20 5.11 4.53 1.99
C GLY A 20 6.20 3.83 2.79
N LEU A 21 7.42 4.30 2.61
CA LEU A 21 8.59 3.91 3.38
C LEU A 21 9.17 5.13 4.07
N GLY A 22 9.49 5.00 5.35
CA GLY A 22 10.35 5.92 6.09
C GLY A 22 11.73 5.31 6.29
N TYR A 23 12.78 6.05 5.95
CA TYR A 23 14.17 5.62 6.13
C TYR A 23 14.69 5.97 7.53
N SER A 24 15.78 5.32 7.96
CA SER A 24 16.43 5.68 9.22
C SER A 24 16.94 7.13 9.19
N GLN A 25 16.97 7.76 10.36
CA GLN A 25 17.54 9.09 10.54
C GLN A 25 19.05 9.10 10.21
N ASP A 26 19.71 7.96 10.36
CA ASP A 26 21.12 7.73 9.99
C ASP A 26 21.37 7.79 8.47
N GLU A 27 20.32 7.61 7.66
CA GLU A 27 20.33 7.70 6.19
C GLU A 27 19.85 9.08 5.70
N PHE A 28 20.08 10.14 6.50
CA PHE A 28 19.56 11.50 6.31
C PHE A 28 18.03 11.64 6.44
N GLY A 29 17.34 10.60 6.91
CA GLY A 29 15.90 10.59 7.07
C GLY A 29 15.14 10.61 5.74
N GLY A 30 13.88 11.04 5.79
CA GLY A 30 13.01 11.06 4.63
C GLY A 30 12.39 9.70 4.32
N GLY A 31 12.07 9.49 3.05
CA GLY A 31 11.25 8.37 2.62
C GLY A 31 10.47 8.71 1.36
N PHE A 32 9.60 7.80 0.95
CA PHE A 32 8.64 8.07 -0.11
C PHE A 32 7.24 7.66 0.32
N TYR A 33 6.27 8.31 -0.30
CA TYR A 33 4.86 7.93 -0.25
C TYR A 33 4.30 8.01 -1.66
N ARG A 34 3.87 6.87 -2.20
CA ARG A 34 3.38 6.74 -3.57
C ARG A 34 2.07 5.97 -3.56
N SER A 35 1.23 6.27 -4.54
CA SER A 35 -0.08 5.64 -4.67
C SER A 35 -0.29 5.18 -6.10
N ARG A 36 -0.97 4.05 -6.25
CA ARG A 36 -1.38 3.51 -7.53
C ARG A 36 -2.87 3.22 -7.48
N THR A 37 -3.60 3.68 -8.48
CA THR A 37 -5.01 3.36 -8.64
C THR A 37 -5.15 2.23 -9.66
N VAL A 38 -5.81 1.14 -9.27
CA VAL A 38 -6.10 -0.01 -10.12
C VAL A 38 -7.49 0.11 -10.75
N ASP A 39 -7.68 -0.57 -11.88
CA ASP A 39 -8.92 -0.51 -12.66
C ASP A 39 -10.09 -1.24 -12.01
N GLN A 40 -9.82 -2.28 -11.23
CA GLN A 40 -10.83 -3.04 -10.50
C GLN A 40 -10.58 -2.90 -9.00
N PRO A 41 -11.59 -2.52 -8.19
CA PRO A 41 -11.42 -2.42 -6.75
C PRO A 41 -11.04 -3.78 -6.18
N THR A 42 -10.11 -3.80 -5.24
CA THR A 42 -9.62 -5.04 -4.64
C THR A 42 -9.52 -4.92 -3.12
N ASN A 43 -9.82 -6.02 -2.45
CA ASN A 43 -9.49 -6.26 -1.04
C ASN A 43 -8.70 -7.57 -0.87
N ILE A 44 -8.14 -8.08 -1.96
CA ILE A 44 -7.36 -9.31 -2.00
C ILE A 44 -5.93 -8.97 -1.56
N THR A 45 -5.46 -9.67 -0.53
CA THR A 45 -4.13 -9.43 0.06
C THR A 45 -3.01 -9.50 -0.98
N MET A 46 -3.08 -10.46 -1.91
CA MET A 46 -2.05 -10.64 -2.94
C MET A 46 -2.02 -9.53 -3.98
N ASP A 47 -3.16 -8.93 -4.31
CA ASP A 47 -3.20 -7.81 -5.25
C ASP A 47 -2.59 -6.57 -4.62
N LEU A 48 -2.98 -6.25 -3.38
CA LEU A 48 -2.36 -5.16 -2.61
C LEU A 48 -0.86 -5.37 -2.47
N TYR A 49 -0.43 -6.61 -2.20
CA TYR A 49 0.98 -6.96 -2.06
C TYR A 49 1.77 -6.71 -3.35
N ARG A 50 1.26 -7.15 -4.50
CA ARG A 50 1.90 -6.92 -5.81
C ARG A 50 2.04 -5.43 -6.11
N VAL A 51 0.99 -4.64 -5.90
CA VAL A 51 1.04 -3.19 -6.11
C VAL A 51 2.05 -2.52 -5.16
N CYS A 52 2.12 -2.94 -3.90
CA CYS A 52 3.11 -2.43 -2.97
C CYS A 52 4.54 -2.80 -3.39
N LEU A 53 4.76 -4.01 -3.91
CA LEU A 53 6.06 -4.44 -4.43
C LEU A 53 6.48 -3.62 -5.64
N GLU A 54 5.59 -3.38 -6.60
CA GLU A 54 5.89 -2.53 -7.76
C GLU A 54 6.28 -1.11 -7.31
N LEU A 55 5.51 -0.51 -6.40
CA LEU A 55 5.84 0.79 -5.83
C LEU A 55 7.15 0.78 -5.03
N PHE A 56 7.48 -0.34 -4.40
CA PHE A 56 8.76 -0.53 -3.71
C PHE A 56 9.90 -0.56 -4.71
N ASP A 57 9.87 -1.45 -5.71
CA ASP A 57 10.93 -1.63 -6.69
C ASP A 57 11.19 -0.36 -7.51
N GLU A 58 10.15 0.43 -7.81
CA GLU A 58 10.27 1.68 -8.55
C GLU A 58 10.89 2.84 -7.76
N ASN A 59 10.75 2.85 -6.43
CA ASN A 59 11.08 4.03 -5.60
C ASN A 59 12.11 3.73 -4.49
N TYR A 60 12.46 2.47 -4.24
CA TYR A 60 13.37 2.11 -3.18
C TYR A 60 14.83 2.31 -3.59
N GLU A 61 15.53 3.15 -2.84
CA GLU A 61 16.92 3.54 -3.13
C GLU A 61 17.97 2.69 -2.40
N GLY A 62 17.60 1.54 -1.81
CA GLY A 62 18.56 0.68 -1.09
C GLY A 62 18.90 1.09 0.34
N LYS A 63 18.19 2.09 0.89
CA LYS A 63 18.43 2.66 2.23
C LYS A 63 17.76 1.86 3.34
N THR A 64 18.30 1.92 4.55
CA THR A 64 17.72 1.21 5.71
C THR A 64 16.29 1.67 6.01
N VAL A 65 15.32 0.76 5.88
CA VAL A 65 13.89 1.00 6.13
C VAL A 65 13.59 0.92 7.62
N ARG A 66 12.87 1.92 8.14
CA ARG A 66 12.45 2.00 9.56
C ARG A 66 10.93 1.94 9.74
N GLN A 67 10.16 2.41 8.77
CA GLN A 67 8.71 2.42 8.82
C GLN A 67 8.12 2.05 7.47
N ILE A 68 7.07 1.25 7.49
CA ILE A 68 6.24 0.94 6.32
C ILE A 68 4.82 1.41 6.61
N SER A 69 4.21 2.10 5.66
CA SER A 69 2.82 2.57 5.74
C SER A 69 2.05 2.08 4.53
N ILE A 70 0.91 1.43 4.76
CA ILE A 70 0.01 0.96 3.70
C ILE A 70 -1.37 1.51 4.00
N SER A 71 -1.99 2.16 3.02
CA SER A 71 -3.38 2.57 3.10
C SER A 71 -4.15 2.21 1.83
N LEU A 72 -5.45 2.06 1.99
CA LEU A 72 -6.37 1.75 0.90
C LEU A 72 -7.39 2.89 0.83
N GLY A 73 -7.56 3.44 -0.37
CA GLY A 73 -8.41 4.57 -0.66
C GLY A 73 -9.31 4.32 -1.87
N ASN A 74 -10.16 5.31 -2.17
CA ASN A 74 -11.21 5.19 -3.17
C ASN A 74 -12.06 3.92 -2.94
N ILE A 75 -12.60 3.84 -1.71
CA ILE A 75 -13.28 2.68 -1.17
C ILE A 75 -14.69 2.59 -1.77
N THR A 76 -15.07 1.40 -2.20
CA THR A 76 -16.41 1.06 -2.68
C THR A 76 -16.97 -0.13 -1.91
N ASP A 77 -18.29 -0.32 -2.02
CA ASP A 77 -18.95 -1.51 -1.50
C ASP A 77 -18.49 -2.74 -2.28
N ASP A 78 -18.07 -3.76 -1.54
CA ASP A 78 -17.84 -5.08 -2.09
C ASP A 78 -19.17 -5.81 -2.07
N CYS A 79 -19.81 -5.88 -3.24
CA CYS A 79 -21.16 -6.44 -3.40
C CYS A 79 -21.16 -7.95 -3.68
N GLU A 80 -20.00 -8.62 -3.61
CA GLU A 80 -19.89 -10.08 -3.68
C GLU A 80 -20.12 -10.78 -2.33
#